data_AF-A0A183T115-F1
#
_entry.id   AF-A0A183T115-F1
#
_cell.length_a   1.000
_cell.length_b   1.000
_cell.length_c   1.000
_cell.angle_alpha   90.00
_cell.angle_beta   90.00
_cell.angle_gamma   90.00
#
_symmetry.space_group_name_H-M   'P 1'
#
loop_
_entity.id
_entity.type
_entity.pdbx_description
1 polymer ?
#
loop_
_entity_poly.entity_id
_entity_poly.type
_entity_poly.pdbx_seq_one_letter_code
_entity_poly.pdbx_strand_id
1 'polypeptide(L)'
;MRITEHRLAIRRREPLSLVFAHAFEFDHHFNWDGNEIVAIANTKQARKFLEAWHASTTSINRHVDLDSHYEGLRVRLTDLRRQSNNSR
;
A
#
# COMPACT_ATOMS: atom_id res chain seq x y z
N MET A 1 7.24 -10.54 4.31
CA MET A 1 6.95 -9.09 4.18
C MET A 1 6.30 -8.83 2.83
N ARG A 2 5.38 -7.86 2.70
CA ARG A 2 4.65 -7.59 1.44
C ARG A 2 5.58 -7.29 0.25
N ILE A 3 6.70 -6.61 0.49
CA ILE A 3 7.70 -6.37 -0.56
C ILE A 3 8.27 -7.65 -1.15
N THR A 4 8.42 -8.71 -0.34
CA THR A 4 8.94 -10.00 -0.81
C THR A 4 7.96 -10.64 -1.79
N GLU A 5 6.65 -10.57 -1.48
CA GLU A 5 5.59 -11.05 -2.37
C GLU A 5 5.60 -10.26 -3.69
N HIS A 6 5.72 -8.94 -3.65
CA HIS A 6 5.76 -8.09 -4.85
C HIS A 6 6.99 -8.34 -5.72
N ARG A 7 8.19 -8.41 -5.12
CA ARG A 7 9.42 -8.79 -5.84
C ARG A 7 9.28 -10.16 -6.50
N LEU A 8 8.67 -11.12 -5.81
CA LEU A 8 8.46 -12.47 -6.33
C LEU A 8 7.47 -12.49 -7.51
N ALA A 9 6.37 -11.75 -7.39
CA ALA A 9 5.34 -11.65 -8.43
C ALA A 9 5.90 -11.06 -9.74
N ILE A 10 6.74 -10.02 -9.65
CA ILE A 10 7.43 -9.48 -10.84
C ILE A 10 8.39 -10.51 -11.44
N ARG A 11 9.24 -11.14 -10.62
CA ARG A 11 10.21 -12.13 -11.10
C ARG A 11 9.55 -13.32 -11.80
N ARG A 12 8.40 -13.76 -11.29
CA ARG A 12 7.62 -14.88 -11.85
C ARG A 12 6.71 -14.47 -13.00
N ARG A 13 6.57 -13.17 -13.28
CA ARG A 13 5.62 -12.63 -14.26
C ARG A 13 4.19 -13.08 -13.98
N GLU A 14 3.79 -12.98 -12.72
CA GLU A 14 2.49 -13.48 -12.25
C GLU A 14 1.34 -12.64 -12.84
N PRO A 15 0.47 -13.22 -13.71
CA PRO A 15 -0.52 -12.44 -14.47
C PRO A 15 -1.57 -11.73 -13.61
N LEU A 16 -1.86 -12.24 -12.41
CA LEU A 16 -2.86 -11.68 -11.50
C LEU A 16 -2.27 -10.61 -10.55
N SER A 17 -0.96 -10.38 -10.59
CA SER A 17 -0.34 -9.36 -9.76
C SER A 17 -0.48 -7.99 -10.39
N LEU A 18 -1.22 -7.09 -9.74
CA LEU A 18 -1.35 -5.69 -10.16
C LEU A 18 0.01 -4.98 -10.27
N VAL A 19 0.95 -5.35 -9.39
CA VAL A 19 2.31 -4.80 -9.42
C VAL A 19 3.07 -5.26 -10.67
N PHE A 20 2.89 -6.52 -11.07
CA PHE A 20 3.47 -7.02 -12.32
C PHE A 20 2.81 -6.39 -13.54
N ALA A 21 1.47 -6.36 -13.57
CA ALA A 21 0.72 -5.73 -14.66
C ALA A 21 1.14 -4.26 -14.85
N HIS A 22 1.26 -3.49 -13.76
CA HIS A 22 1.70 -2.11 -13.82
C HIS A 22 3.16 -1.96 -14.31
N ALA A 23 4.08 -2.77 -13.80
CA ALA A 23 5.48 -2.74 -14.27
C ALA A 23 5.56 -3.06 -15.77
N PHE A 24 4.79 -4.03 -16.24
CA PHE A 24 4.78 -4.46 -17.64
C PHE A 24 4.12 -3.44 -18.57
N GLU A 25 2.95 -2.92 -18.19
CA GLU A 25 2.18 -1.97 -19.01
C GLU A 25 2.89 -0.62 -19.17
N PHE A 26 3.56 -0.14 -18.12
CA PHE A 26 4.19 1.17 -18.10
C PHE A 26 5.71 1.14 -18.20
N ASP A 27 6.32 -0.04 -18.41
CA ASP A 27 7.78 -0.25 -18.40
C ASP A 27 8.46 0.33 -17.14
N HIS A 28 7.77 0.20 -16.00
CA HIS A 28 8.18 0.81 -14.75
C HIS A 28 9.06 -0.14 -13.91
N HIS A 29 10.15 0.41 -13.40
CA HIS A 29 11.01 -0.24 -12.42
C HIS A 29 10.74 0.31 -11.01
N PHE A 30 10.35 -0.56 -10.08
CA PHE A 30 10.18 -0.19 -8.68
C PHE A 30 11.54 -0.09 -7.99
N ASN A 31 11.81 1.05 -7.34
CA ASN A 31 12.88 1.15 -6.35
C ASN A 31 12.45 0.46 -5.06
N TRP A 32 13.06 -0.69 -4.79
CA TRP A 32 12.73 -1.50 -3.62
C TRP A 32 13.55 -1.17 -2.38
N ASP A 33 14.67 -0.46 -2.53
CA ASP A 33 15.62 -0.25 -1.44
C ASP A 33 15.32 1.05 -0.66
N GLY A 34 14.59 1.98 -1.27
CA GLY A 34 14.08 3.20 -0.63
C GLY A 34 12.72 3.03 0.06
N ASN A 35 12.35 1.83 0.47
CA ASN A 35 11.03 1.56 1.05
C ASN A 35 11.00 1.75 2.58
N GLU A 36 9.87 2.24 3.09
CA GLU A 36 9.61 2.36 4.53
C GLU A 36 8.57 1.33 4.98
N ILE A 37 8.75 0.77 6.18
CA ILE A 37 7.75 -0.08 6.82
C ILE A 37 6.76 0.82 7.57
N VAL A 38 5.57 1.01 7.01
CA VAL A 38 4.52 1.84 7.62
C VAL A 38 3.64 1.08 8.63
N ALA A 39 3.59 -0.26 8.52
CA ALA A 39 2.81 -1.11 9.41
C ALA A 39 3.29 -2.57 9.36
N ILE A 40 3.06 -3.32 10.44
CA ILE A 40 3.36 -4.75 10.56
C ILE A 40 2.08 -5.49 10.92
N ALA A 41 1.83 -6.62 10.24
CA ALA A 41 0.67 -7.48 10.46
C ALA A 41 1.10 -8.95 10.53
N ASN A 42 0.51 -9.71 11.45
CA ASN A 42 0.76 -11.15 11.63
C ASN A 42 -0.32 -12.05 10.99
N THR A 43 -1.44 -11.47 10.52
CA THR A 43 -2.50 -12.21 9.83
C THR A 43 -2.78 -11.61 8.45
N LYS A 44 -3.32 -12.43 7.54
CA LYS A 44 -3.75 -11.98 6.20
C LYS A 44 -4.82 -10.90 6.28
N GLN A 45 -5.73 -10.99 7.25
CA GLN A 45 -6.81 -10.02 7.41
C GLN A 45 -6.30 -8.68 7.93
N ALA A 46 -5.45 -8.68 8.98
CA ALA A 46 -4.82 -7.47 9.48
C ALA A 46 -3.95 -6.80 8.41
N ARG A 47 -3.23 -7.59 7.59
CA ARG A 47 -2.46 -7.08 6.47
C ARG A 47 -3.35 -6.37 5.44
N LYS A 48 -4.45 -7.00 5.01
CA LYS A 48 -5.39 -6.38 4.06
C LYS A 48 -5.97 -5.07 4.59
N PHE A 49 -6.37 -5.06 5.87
CA PHE A 49 -6.85 -3.84 6.51
C PHE A 49 -5.78 -2.73 6.50
N LEU A 50 -4.53 -3.04 6.86
CA LEU A 50 -3.44 -2.07 6.85
C LEU A 50 -3.07 -1.61 5.43
N GLU A 51 -3.12 -2.49 4.43
CA GLU A 51 -2.95 -2.12 3.02
C GLU A 51 -4.02 -1.11 2.60
N ALA A 52 -5.30 -1.35 2.91
CA ALA A 52 -6.39 -0.42 2.64
C ALA A 52 -6.24 0.91 3.40
N TRP A 53 -5.91 0.83 4.70
CA TRP A 53 -5.74 1.98 5.58
C TRP A 53 -4.62 2.93 5.11
N HIS A 54 -3.56 2.38 4.49
CA HIS A 54 -2.44 3.17 3.98
C HIS A 54 -2.53 3.47 2.46
N ALA A 55 -3.49 2.89 1.72
CA ALA A 55 -3.61 3.09 0.27
C ALA A 55 -4.25 4.43 -0.12
N SER A 56 -3.55 5.26 -0.87
CA SER A 56 -4.10 6.46 -1.51
C SER A 56 -4.84 6.15 -2.82
N THR A 57 -5.51 7.15 -3.39
CA THR A 57 -6.14 7.08 -4.72
C THR A 57 -5.14 6.74 -5.84
N THR A 58 -3.86 7.06 -5.63
CA THR A 58 -2.74 6.79 -6.55
C THR A 58 -2.04 5.46 -6.28
N SER A 59 -2.43 4.72 -5.23
CA SER A 59 -1.78 3.46 -4.87
C SER A 59 -2.17 2.33 -5.82
N ILE A 60 -1.18 1.51 -6.22
CA ILE A 60 -1.39 0.35 -7.11
C ILE A 60 -2.33 -0.69 -6.48
N ASN A 61 -2.28 -0.87 -5.15
CA ASN A 61 -3.14 -1.80 -4.41
C ASN A 61 -4.50 -1.22 -4.00
N ARG A 62 -4.99 -0.14 -4.63
CA ARG A 62 -6.28 0.50 -4.30
C ARG A 62 -7.54 -0.37 -4.44
N HIS A 63 -7.42 -1.62 -4.89
CA HIS A 63 -8.54 -2.57 -4.98
C HIS A 63 -8.97 -3.13 -3.63
N VAL A 64 -8.18 -2.92 -2.56
CA VAL A 64 -8.59 -3.25 -1.20
C VAL A 64 -9.21 -2.01 -0.60
N ASP A 65 -10.54 -1.91 -0.72
CA ASP A 65 -11.28 -0.82 -0.11
C ASP A 65 -11.23 -0.94 1.41
N LEU A 66 -11.04 0.22 2.07
CA LEU A 66 -11.25 0.30 3.50
C LEU A 66 -12.76 0.34 3.74
N ASP A 67 -13.22 -0.41 4.73
CA ASP A 67 -14.64 -0.39 5.09
C ASP A 67 -15.06 1.04 5.47
N SER A 68 -16.22 1.46 4.93
CA SER A 68 -16.79 2.79 5.10
C SER A 68 -16.85 3.27 6.55
N HIS A 69 -17.01 2.36 7.51
CA HIS A 69 -17.03 2.67 8.94
C HIS A 69 -15.71 3.26 9.45
N TYR A 70 -14.61 3.00 8.76
CA TYR A 70 -13.27 3.41 9.15
C TYR A 70 -12.75 4.63 8.36
N GLU A 71 -13.40 5.02 7.27
CA GLU A 71 -12.95 6.15 6.43
C GLU A 71 -12.95 7.48 7.19
N GLY A 72 -13.99 7.75 8.00
CA GLY A 72 -14.04 8.97 8.81
C GLY A 72 -12.88 9.07 9.82
N LEU A 73 -12.49 7.94 10.42
CA LEU A 73 -11.34 7.88 11.34
C LEU A 73 -10.03 8.12 10.59
N ARG A 74 -9.90 7.54 9.39
CA ARG A 74 -8.70 7.66 8.56
C ARG A 74 -8.42 9.10 8.15
N VAL A 75 -9.45 9.83 7.72
CA VAL A 75 -9.34 11.25 7.35
C VAL A 75 -8.86 12.06 8.56
N ARG A 76 -9.53 11.91 9.71
CA ARG A 76 -9.18 12.64 10.94
C ARG A 76 -7.74 12.39 11.40
N LEU A 77 -7.28 11.14 11.36
CA LEU A 77 -5.90 10.79 11.75
C LEU A 77 -4.86 11.35 10.77
N THR A 78 -5.19 11.37 9.48
CA THR A 78 -4.33 11.98 8.46
C THR A 78 -4.19 13.48 8.67
N ASP A 79 -5.29 14.17 8.96
CA ASP A 79 -5.28 15.62 9.21
C ASP A 79 -4.47 15.99 10.45
N LEU A 80 -4.61 15.22 11.54
CA LEU A 80 -3.80 15.40 12.75
C LEU A 80 -2.30 15.24 12.48
N ARG A 81 -1.91 14.24 11.68
CA ARG A 81 -0.49 14.06 11.28
C ARG A 81 0.04 15.25 10.49
N ARG A 82 -0.76 15.81 9.58
CA ARG A 82 -0.37 17.00 8.79
C ARG A 82 -0.18 18.23 9.67
N GLN A 83 -1.09 18.45 10.62
CA GLN A 83 -0.97 19.53 11.60
C GLN A 83 0.30 19.39 12.45
N SER A 84 0.59 18.17 12.92
CA SER A 84 1.80 17.91 13.71
C SER A 84 3.09 18.18 12.92
N ASN A 85 3.12 17.86 11.62
CA ASN A 85 4.31 18.07 10.79
C ASN A 85 4.52 19.53 10.40
N ASN A 86 3.45 20.34 10.32
CA ASN A 86 3.54 21.77 9.99
C ASN A 86 3.91 22.66 11.20
N SER A 87 3.90 22.10 12.41
CA SER A 87 4.27 22.78 13.66
C SER A 87 5.72 22.52 14.09
N ARG A 88 6.50 21.83 13.26
CA ARG A 88 7.93 21.53 13.46
C ARG A 88 8.78 22.33 12.48
#